data_AF-A0A4T2C4L6-F1
#
_entry.id   AF-A0A4T2C4L6-F1
#
_cell.length_a   1.000
_cell.length_b   1.000
_cell.length_c   1.000
_cell.angle_alpha   90.00
_cell.angle_beta   90.00
_cell.angle_gamma   90.00
#
_symmetry.space_group_name_H-M   'P 1'
#
loop_
_entity.id
_entity.type
_entity.pdbx_description
1 polymer ?
#
loop_
_entity_poly.entity_id
_entity_poly.type
_entity_poly.pdbx_seq_one_letter_code
_entity_poly.pdbx_strand_id
1 'polypeptide(L)'
;MRQIEVQVAHLFVSPLHRYEGRPSDGPVPLPAGGAEGGVAEIALRAHLGVVGDRYFGREAHRSASVTVMAMESLEAVERELQVGHALDPFATRRTVFLRGADVDALARTRFSLDTGAGEVVFQGNRPANPCAWMNVALAEGAHRALRGRGGVRCEPLADGNLTLGPAVLRVYDEP
;
A
#
# COMPACT_ATOMS: atom_id res chain seq x y z
N MET A 1 -5.68 10.38 -20.92
CA MET A 1 -4.81 10.38 -19.73
C MET A 1 -5.32 11.43 -18.76
N ARG A 2 -5.56 11.07 -17.51
CA ARG A 2 -6.04 11.97 -16.45
C ARG A 2 -4.92 12.28 -15.47
N GLN A 3 -4.73 13.54 -15.12
CA GLN A 3 -3.77 13.97 -14.10
C GLN A 3 -4.51 14.42 -12.83
N ILE A 4 -4.03 13.98 -11.67
CA ILE A 4 -4.63 14.25 -10.36
C ILE A 4 -3.50 14.69 -9.42
N GLU A 5 -3.68 15.81 -8.74
CA GLU A 5 -2.80 16.19 -7.64
C GLU A 5 -3.15 15.35 -6.42
N VAL A 6 -2.14 14.71 -5.84
CA VAL A 6 -2.28 13.81 -4.70
C VAL A 6 -1.20 14.10 -3.67
N GLN A 7 -1.31 13.49 -2.50
CA GLN A 7 -0.24 13.48 -1.51
C GLN A 7 0.16 12.05 -1.20
N VAL A 8 1.46 11.75 -1.21
CA VAL A 8 2.03 10.56 -0.58
C VAL A 8 2.09 10.81 0.91
N ALA A 9 1.07 10.32 1.64
CA ALA A 9 0.93 10.52 3.07
C ALA A 9 1.92 9.65 3.86
N HIS A 10 2.06 8.39 3.44
CA HIS A 10 2.97 7.44 4.06
C HIS A 10 3.61 6.52 3.03
N LEU A 11 4.82 6.08 3.35
CA LEU A 11 5.55 5.03 2.65
C LEU A 11 6.00 3.99 3.66
N PHE A 12 5.98 2.73 3.26
CA PHE A 12 6.31 1.63 4.16
C PHE A 12 7.08 0.53 3.44
N VAL A 13 8.18 0.11 4.06
CA VAL A 13 8.95 -1.07 3.69
C VAL A 13 8.82 -2.05 4.82
N SER A 14 8.25 -3.23 4.56
CA SER A 14 8.29 -4.28 5.57
C SER A 14 9.09 -5.48 5.09
N PRO A 15 10.28 -5.69 5.66
CA PRO A 15 11.15 -6.80 5.29
C PRO A 15 10.65 -8.16 5.78
N LEU A 16 9.78 -8.19 6.80
CA LEU A 16 9.35 -9.43 7.47
C LEU A 16 7.95 -9.84 7.04
N HIS A 17 7.70 -11.12 6.84
CA HIS A 17 6.33 -11.65 6.69
C HIS A 17 5.71 -11.87 8.07
N ARG A 18 5.00 -10.86 8.58
CA ARG A 18 4.44 -10.92 9.95
C ARG A 18 3.09 -11.59 10.06
N TYR A 19 2.29 -11.56 8.99
CA TYR A 19 0.92 -12.06 8.98
C TYR A 19 0.88 -13.44 8.30
N GLU A 20 1.50 -14.41 8.97
CA GLU A 20 1.57 -15.80 8.52
C GLU A 20 0.81 -16.71 9.48
N GLY A 21 0.24 -17.80 8.97
CA GLY A 21 -0.54 -18.72 9.81
C GLY A 21 -1.92 -18.16 10.18
N ARG A 22 -2.37 -18.41 11.41
CA ARG A 22 -3.71 -18.05 11.87
C ARG A 22 -3.69 -16.72 12.62
N PRO A 23 -4.67 -15.82 12.39
CA PRO A 23 -4.77 -14.57 13.16
C PRO A 23 -4.85 -14.76 14.68
N SER A 24 -5.41 -15.89 15.15
CA SER A 24 -5.47 -16.25 16.57
C SER A 24 -4.10 -16.38 17.23
N ASP A 25 -3.05 -16.66 16.44
CA ASP A 25 -1.70 -16.93 16.95
C ASP A 25 -0.92 -15.62 17.14
N GLY A 26 -1.49 -14.49 16.70
CA GLY A 26 -0.86 -13.18 16.73
C GLY A 26 0.21 -13.01 15.64
N PRO A 27 0.55 -11.77 15.26
CA PRO A 27 1.55 -11.52 14.23
C PRO A 27 2.93 -11.93 14.72
N VAL A 28 3.80 -12.35 13.80
CA VAL A 28 5.21 -12.61 14.12
C VAL A 28 5.80 -11.37 14.80
N PRO A 29 6.39 -11.51 16.00
CA PRO A 29 6.97 -10.38 16.73
C PRO A 29 8.08 -9.71 15.93
N LEU A 30 8.26 -8.41 16.16
CA LEU A 30 9.44 -7.72 15.67
C LEU A 30 10.68 -8.22 16.42
N PRO A 31 11.86 -8.24 15.78
CA PRO A 31 13.13 -8.42 16.49
C PRO A 31 13.25 -7.42 17.65
N ALA A 32 13.93 -7.81 18.72
CA ALA A 32 14.11 -6.93 19.89
C ALA A 32 14.73 -5.58 19.46
N GLY A 33 14.05 -4.48 19.80
CA GLY A 33 14.44 -3.11 19.40
C GLY A 33 14.03 -2.71 17.98
N GLY A 34 13.35 -3.57 17.23
CA GLY A 34 12.79 -3.25 15.92
C GLY A 34 11.48 -2.47 16.03
N ALA A 35 11.38 -1.38 15.29
CA ALA A 35 10.12 -0.68 15.04
C ALA A 35 9.74 -0.88 13.56
N GLU A 36 8.48 -1.25 13.30
CA GLU A 36 7.90 -1.07 11.98
C GLU A 36 7.27 0.32 11.95
N GLY A 37 7.71 1.14 11.01
CA GLY A 37 7.23 2.50 10.85
C GLY A 37 7.46 2.99 9.43
N GLY A 38 6.88 4.14 9.12
CA GLY A 38 7.01 4.75 7.82
C GLY A 38 8.46 5.13 7.51
N VAL A 39 8.78 5.14 6.22
CA VAL A 39 10.05 5.65 5.70
C VAL A 39 9.80 6.96 4.95
N ALA A 40 10.82 7.82 4.85
CA ALA A 40 10.72 9.07 4.10
C ALA A 40 10.74 8.85 2.57
N GLU A 41 11.32 7.73 2.14
CA GLU A 41 11.56 7.41 0.75
C GLU A 41 11.60 5.89 0.54
N ILE A 42 11.19 5.44 -0.64
CA ILE A 42 11.38 4.06 -1.11
C ILE A 42 12.05 4.04 -2.48
N ALA A 43 12.92 3.04 -2.69
CA ALA A 43 13.51 2.74 -3.99
C ALA A 43 12.76 1.59 -4.65
N LEU A 44 12.37 1.78 -5.90
CA LEU A 44 11.66 0.81 -6.74
C LEU A 44 12.60 0.29 -7.84
N ARG A 45 12.45 -1.00 -8.14
CA ARG A 45 13.08 -1.63 -9.28
C ARG A 45 12.03 -2.28 -10.17
N ALA A 46 12.09 -1.99 -11.46
CA ALA A 46 11.17 -2.48 -12.46
C ALA A 46 11.02 -4.01 -12.33
N HIS A 47 9.78 -4.48 -12.27
CA HIS A 47 9.39 -5.89 -12.14
C HIS A 47 9.86 -6.60 -10.85
N LEU A 48 10.57 -5.91 -9.96
CA LEU A 48 11.11 -6.49 -8.72
C LEU A 48 10.41 -5.97 -7.46
N GLY A 49 9.86 -4.75 -7.47
CA GLY A 49 9.16 -4.17 -6.33
C GLY A 49 10.00 -3.16 -5.55
N VAL A 50 9.70 -2.99 -4.26
CA VAL A 50 10.42 -2.08 -3.36
C VAL A 50 11.65 -2.75 -2.77
N VAL A 51 12.80 -2.11 -2.90
CA VAL A 51 14.06 -2.58 -2.30
C VAL A 51 13.90 -2.72 -0.79
N GLY A 52 14.21 -3.90 -0.27
CA GLY A 52 14.12 -4.21 1.17
C GLY A 52 12.73 -4.67 1.64
N ASP A 53 11.70 -4.64 0.80
CA ASP A 53 10.38 -5.20 1.15
C ASP A 53 10.38 -6.74 1.02
N ARG A 54 9.56 -7.41 1.82
CA ARG A 54 9.42 -8.87 1.90
C ARG A 54 9.14 -9.57 0.58
N TYR A 55 8.59 -8.86 -0.41
CA TYR A 55 8.29 -9.38 -1.75
C TYR A 55 9.30 -8.97 -2.82
N PHE A 56 10.36 -8.22 -2.48
CA PHE A 56 11.36 -7.79 -3.44
C PHE A 56 11.98 -8.96 -4.20
N GLY A 57 11.92 -8.93 -5.53
CA GLY A 57 12.50 -9.93 -6.43
C GLY A 57 11.83 -11.32 -6.36
N ARG A 58 10.72 -11.48 -5.62
CA ARG A 58 10.02 -12.75 -5.53
C ARG A 58 9.14 -12.96 -6.76
N GLU A 59 9.46 -13.97 -7.55
CA GLU A 59 8.76 -14.28 -8.81
C GLU A 59 7.24 -14.41 -8.64
N ALA A 60 6.80 -15.16 -7.61
CA ALA A 60 5.38 -15.37 -7.30
C ALA A 60 4.62 -14.07 -6.94
N HIS A 61 5.34 -12.98 -6.66
CA HIS A 61 4.77 -11.71 -6.20
C HIS A 61 5.05 -10.54 -7.13
N ARG A 62 5.66 -10.73 -8.31
CA ARG A 62 6.00 -9.62 -9.22
C ARG A 62 4.81 -8.70 -9.53
N SER A 63 3.65 -9.29 -9.86
CA SER A 63 2.39 -8.57 -10.15
C SER A 63 1.70 -7.96 -8.92
N ALA A 64 2.27 -8.12 -7.73
CA ALA A 64 1.76 -7.61 -6.46
C ALA A 64 2.89 -7.12 -5.53
N SER A 65 4.01 -6.74 -6.11
CA SER A 65 5.26 -6.41 -5.40
C SER A 65 5.22 -5.02 -4.76
N VAL A 66 4.25 -4.19 -5.16
CA VAL A 66 3.94 -2.88 -4.57
C VAL A 66 2.45 -2.84 -4.28
N THR A 67 2.04 -2.16 -3.20
CA THR A 67 0.62 -1.91 -2.94
C THR A 67 0.37 -0.44 -2.69
N VAL A 68 -0.69 0.08 -3.30
CA VAL A 68 -1.14 1.46 -3.10
C VAL A 68 -2.48 1.45 -2.38
N MET A 69 -2.68 2.30 -1.38
CA MET A 69 -3.93 2.41 -0.63
C MET A 69 -4.30 3.88 -0.43
N ALA A 70 -5.59 4.21 -0.41
CA ALA A 70 -6.07 5.53 -0.02
C ALA A 70 -6.14 5.65 1.51
N MET A 71 -5.66 6.76 2.08
CA MET A 71 -5.82 7.03 3.51
C MET A 71 -7.28 7.20 3.90
N GLU A 72 -8.08 7.75 3.00
CA GLU A 72 -9.53 7.91 3.12
C GLU A 72 -10.24 6.57 3.37
N SER A 73 -9.68 5.45 2.89
CA SER A 73 -10.20 4.11 3.16
C SER A 73 -10.01 3.69 4.61
N LEU A 74 -8.88 4.05 5.24
CA LEU A 74 -8.64 3.77 6.67
C LEU A 74 -9.51 4.67 7.56
N GLU A 75 -9.60 5.95 7.24
CA GLU A 75 -10.45 6.91 7.96
C GLU A 75 -11.94 6.52 7.87
N ALA A 76 -12.37 5.93 6.74
CA ALA A 76 -13.70 5.37 6.61
C ALA A 76 -13.91 4.17 7.55
N VAL A 77 -12.92 3.30 7.70
CA VAL A 77 -12.97 2.15 8.63
C VAL A 77 -12.99 2.62 10.09
N GLU A 78 -12.15 3.58 10.45
CA GLU A 78 -12.15 4.22 11.77
C GLU A 78 -13.54 4.73 12.15
N ARG A 79 -14.17 5.47 11.25
CA ARG A 79 -15.52 6.01 11.44
C ARG A 79 -16.59 4.91 11.49
N GLU A 80 -16.54 3.93 10.59
CA GLU A 80 -17.50 2.83 10.52
C GLU A 80 -17.48 1.96 11.78
N LEU A 81 -16.30 1.72 12.34
CA LEU A 81 -16.10 0.90 13.54
C LEU A 81 -16.10 1.72 14.84
N GLN A 82 -16.23 3.05 14.75
CA GLN A 82 -16.20 3.97 15.89
C GLN A 82 -14.96 3.78 16.78
N VAL A 83 -13.80 3.57 16.14
CA VAL A 83 -12.54 3.39 16.85
C VAL A 83 -12.17 4.71 17.52
N GLY A 84 -12.01 4.71 18.84
CA GLY A 84 -11.71 5.92 19.63
C GLY A 84 -10.27 6.46 19.47
N HIS A 85 -9.51 5.92 18.52
CA HIS A 85 -8.14 6.31 18.19
C HIS A 85 -7.90 6.15 16.69
N ALA A 86 -6.88 6.82 16.15
CA ALA A 86 -6.47 6.63 14.77
C ALA A 86 -5.88 5.23 14.57
N LEU A 87 -6.30 4.54 13.52
CA LEU A 87 -5.74 3.25 13.12
C LEU A 87 -4.34 3.46 12.57
N ASP A 88 -3.43 2.54 12.92
CA ASP A 88 -2.09 2.53 12.33
C ASP A 88 -2.17 2.11 10.85
N PRO A 89 -1.81 3.00 9.88
CA PRO A 89 -1.81 2.63 8.47
C PRO A 89 -0.85 1.48 8.16
N PHE A 90 0.27 1.37 8.87
CA PHE A 90 1.29 0.34 8.60
C PHE A 90 0.82 -1.07 8.97
N ALA A 91 -0.16 -1.18 9.89
CA ALA A 91 -0.81 -2.44 10.21
C ALA A 91 -1.55 -3.06 9.01
N THR A 92 -1.90 -2.29 7.97
CA THR A 92 -2.44 -2.81 6.69
C THR A 92 -1.40 -3.48 5.81
N ARG A 93 -0.11 -3.24 6.09
CA ARG A 93 1.03 -3.79 5.36
C ARG A 93 1.11 -3.30 3.90
N ARG A 94 0.46 -2.18 3.60
CA ARG A 94 0.49 -1.52 2.30
C ARG A 94 1.75 -0.67 2.16
N THR A 95 2.20 -0.46 0.93
CA THR A 95 3.50 0.16 0.64
C THR A 95 3.40 1.67 0.49
N VAL A 96 2.43 2.15 -0.30
CA VAL A 96 2.24 3.56 -0.62
C VAL A 96 0.84 3.98 -0.20
N PHE A 97 0.74 5.05 0.59
CA PHE A 97 -0.53 5.60 1.04
C PHE A 97 -0.75 6.97 0.40
N LEU A 98 -1.81 7.09 -0.37
CA LEU A 98 -2.17 8.32 -1.07
C LEU A 98 -3.33 9.03 -0.39
N ARG A 99 -3.41 10.33 -0.59
CA ARG A 99 -4.60 11.17 -0.39
C ARG A 99 -5.00 11.85 -1.69
N GLY A 100 -6.29 12.09 -1.85
CA GLY A 100 -6.83 12.84 -2.99
C GLY A 100 -7.07 11.99 -4.26
N ALA A 101 -7.09 10.66 -4.14
CA ALA A 101 -7.37 9.77 -5.26
C ALA A 101 -8.26 8.59 -4.88
N ASP A 102 -9.13 8.19 -5.82
CA ASP A 102 -9.79 6.88 -5.80
C ASP A 102 -8.77 5.81 -6.19
N VAL A 103 -8.04 5.32 -5.18
CA VAL A 103 -6.98 4.33 -5.38
C VAL A 103 -7.54 3.00 -5.85
N ASP A 104 -8.70 2.57 -5.34
CA ASP A 104 -9.29 1.27 -5.71
C ASP A 104 -9.68 1.24 -7.21
N ALA A 105 -10.02 2.39 -7.81
CA ALA A 105 -10.24 2.54 -9.24
C ALA A 105 -8.97 2.38 -10.11
N LEU A 106 -7.77 2.32 -9.53
CA LEU A 106 -6.52 2.04 -10.27
C LEU A 106 -6.32 0.54 -10.58
N ALA A 107 -7.21 -0.34 -10.07
CA ALA A 107 -7.13 -1.75 -10.36
C ALA A 107 -7.33 -2.02 -11.86
N ARG A 108 -6.43 -2.82 -12.44
CA ARG A 108 -6.38 -3.15 -13.87
C ARG A 108 -5.99 -1.98 -14.77
N THR A 109 -5.55 -0.86 -14.21
CA THR A 109 -5.19 0.33 -14.97
C THR A 109 -3.69 0.60 -14.85
N ARG A 110 -3.08 1.10 -15.93
CA ARG A 110 -1.72 1.64 -15.85
C ARG A 110 -1.78 3.06 -15.30
N PHE A 111 -0.89 3.38 -14.37
CA PHE A 111 -0.78 4.73 -13.83
C PHE A 111 0.68 5.04 -13.52
N SER A 112 0.98 6.30 -13.25
CA SER A 112 2.28 6.72 -12.74
C SER A 112 2.13 7.64 -11.54
N LEU A 113 3.19 7.69 -10.74
CA LEU A 113 3.30 8.61 -9.61
C LEU A 113 4.63 9.35 -9.72
N ASP A 114 4.58 10.67 -9.66
CA ASP A 114 5.74 11.54 -9.63
C ASP A 114 5.73 12.37 -8.34
N THR A 115 6.75 12.17 -7.51
CA THR A 115 6.92 12.86 -6.21
C THR A 115 7.92 14.02 -6.29
N GLY A 116 8.36 14.38 -7.50
CA GLY A 116 9.46 15.31 -7.75
C GLY A 116 10.83 14.64 -7.89
N ALA A 117 10.92 13.34 -7.61
CA ALA A 117 12.11 12.50 -7.82
C ALA A 117 12.10 11.76 -9.17
N GLY A 118 11.15 12.09 -10.05
CA GLY A 118 10.94 11.42 -11.34
C GLY A 118 9.69 10.54 -11.32
N GLU A 119 9.14 10.34 -12.53
CA GLU A 119 7.95 9.51 -12.73
C GLU A 119 8.26 8.03 -12.55
N VAL A 120 7.49 7.34 -11.70
CA VAL A 120 7.48 5.88 -11.64
C VAL A 120 6.17 5.33 -12.17
N VAL A 121 6.27 4.49 -13.20
CA VAL A 121 5.10 3.86 -13.86
C VAL A 121 4.78 2.54 -13.17
N PHE A 122 3.50 2.28 -12.98
CA PHE A 122 2.96 1.06 -12.40
C PHE A 122 1.89 0.44 -13.30
N GLN A 123 1.87 -0.89 -13.32
CA GLN A 123 0.66 -1.63 -13.67
C GLN A 123 -0.14 -1.91 -12.40
N GLY A 124 -1.34 -1.32 -12.27
CA GLY A 124 -2.32 -1.75 -11.29
C GLY A 124 -2.93 -3.06 -11.76
N ASN A 125 -2.78 -4.15 -11.00
CA ASN A 125 -3.18 -5.48 -11.44
C ASN A 125 -4.56 -5.88 -10.91
N ARG A 126 -4.74 -5.82 -9.59
CA ARG A 126 -5.96 -6.32 -8.95
C ARG A 126 -6.19 -5.68 -7.59
N PRO A 127 -7.44 -5.72 -7.06
CA PRO A 127 -7.71 -5.26 -5.71
C PRO A 127 -6.82 -5.95 -4.66
N ALA A 128 -6.35 -5.16 -3.70
CA ALA A 128 -5.63 -5.62 -2.53
C ALA A 128 -6.64 -6.02 -1.45
N ASN A 129 -7.40 -7.09 -1.71
CA ASN A 129 -8.43 -7.57 -0.80
C ASN A 129 -7.87 -7.79 0.62
N PRO A 130 -8.56 -7.32 1.67
CA PRO A 130 -8.17 -7.54 3.06
C PRO A 130 -8.29 -9.01 3.43
N CYS A 131 -7.60 -9.43 4.49
CA CYS A 131 -7.73 -10.75 5.07
C CYS A 131 -8.13 -10.66 6.55
N ALA A 132 -8.40 -11.81 7.17
CA ALA A 132 -8.84 -11.89 8.57
C ALA A 132 -7.86 -11.25 9.57
N TRP A 133 -6.57 -11.12 9.20
CA TRP A 133 -5.58 -10.39 10.01
C TRP A 133 -5.99 -8.96 10.34
N MET A 134 -6.81 -8.30 9.50
CA MET A 134 -7.26 -6.94 9.76
C MET A 134 -8.08 -6.81 11.05
N ASN A 135 -8.82 -7.85 11.44
CA ASN A 135 -9.55 -7.83 12.70
C ASN A 135 -8.62 -7.76 13.92
N VAL A 136 -7.45 -8.41 13.82
CA VAL A 136 -6.45 -8.46 14.89
C VAL A 136 -5.53 -7.24 14.85
N ALA A 137 -5.14 -6.83 13.65
CA ALA A 137 -4.13 -5.79 13.43
C ALA A 137 -4.68 -4.37 13.52
N LEU A 138 -5.95 -4.15 13.18
CA LEU A 138 -6.58 -2.83 13.18
C LEU A 138 -7.63 -2.74 14.27
N ALA A 139 -8.74 -3.45 14.09
CA ALA A 139 -9.86 -3.50 15.02
C ALA A 139 -10.83 -4.61 14.60
N GLU A 140 -11.58 -5.16 15.56
CA GLU A 140 -12.62 -6.14 15.25
C GLU A 140 -13.62 -5.57 14.22
N GLY A 141 -13.93 -6.35 13.18
CA GLY A 141 -14.75 -5.91 12.05
C GLY A 141 -13.99 -5.25 10.89
N ALA A 142 -12.71 -4.87 11.04
CA ALA A 142 -11.94 -4.19 10.01
C ALA A 142 -11.77 -5.01 8.73
N HIS A 143 -11.70 -6.34 8.81
CA HIS A 143 -11.68 -7.19 7.63
C HIS A 143 -12.90 -6.98 6.73
N ARG A 144 -14.09 -6.83 7.33
CA ARG A 144 -15.33 -6.56 6.58
C ARG A 144 -15.34 -5.11 6.07
N ALA A 145 -15.02 -4.16 6.93
CA ALA A 145 -15.08 -2.73 6.61
C ALA A 145 -14.11 -2.35 5.47
N LEU A 146 -12.98 -3.06 5.32
CA LEU A 146 -12.01 -2.85 4.25
C LEU A 146 -12.40 -3.46 2.89
N ARG A 147 -13.50 -4.19 2.78
CA ARG A 147 -13.90 -4.81 1.49
C ARG A 147 -14.19 -3.74 0.45
N GLY A 148 -13.54 -3.86 -0.71
CA GLY A 148 -13.65 -2.89 -1.80
C GLY A 148 -12.91 -1.56 -1.57
N ARG A 149 -12.16 -1.44 -0.47
CA ARG A 149 -11.36 -0.25 -0.13
C ARG A 149 -9.95 -0.60 0.35
N GLY A 150 -9.45 -1.76 -0.08
CA GLY A 150 -8.18 -2.32 0.37
C GLY A 150 -6.97 -1.76 -0.38
N GLY A 151 -7.21 -0.96 -1.42
CA GLY A 151 -6.19 -0.49 -2.35
C GLY A 151 -5.93 -1.47 -3.48
N VAL A 152 -4.80 -1.29 -4.17
CA VAL A 152 -4.44 -2.04 -5.39
C VAL A 152 -3.08 -2.70 -5.22
N ARG A 153 -2.98 -3.92 -5.74
CA ARG A 153 -1.71 -4.65 -5.92
C ARG A 153 -1.15 -4.27 -7.28
N CYS A 154 0.08 -3.79 -7.27
CA CYS A 154 0.73 -3.19 -8.41
C CYS A 154 2.09 -3.84 -8.69
N GLU A 155 2.55 -3.62 -9.90
CA GLU A 155 3.90 -3.93 -10.35
C GLU A 155 4.57 -2.64 -10.86
N PRO A 156 5.76 -2.27 -10.38
CA PRO A 156 6.51 -1.16 -10.96
C PRO A 156 7.07 -1.58 -12.32
N LEU A 157 6.84 -0.75 -13.34
CA LEU A 157 7.32 -0.98 -14.71
C LEU A 157 8.61 -0.18 -15.02
N ALA A 158 9.02 0.69 -14.10
CA ALA A 158 10.22 1.50 -14.21
C ALA A 158 10.96 1.52 -12.87
N ASP A 159 12.27 1.73 -12.93
CA ASP A 159 13.08 2.09 -11.77
C ASP A 159 12.77 3.52 -11.34
N GLY A 160 12.88 3.79 -10.05
CA GLY A 160 12.78 5.14 -9.53
C GLY A 160 12.56 5.18 -8.03
N ASN A 161 12.31 6.38 -7.52
CA ASN A 161 12.17 6.62 -6.09
C ASN A 161 10.87 7.37 -5.84
N LEU A 162 10.22 7.08 -4.71
CA LEU A 162 9.06 7.84 -4.23
C LEU A 162 9.38 8.42 -2.87
N THR A 163 9.07 9.71 -2.68
CA THR A 163 9.20 10.41 -1.40
C THR A 163 7.83 10.80 -0.82
N LEU A 164 7.79 11.10 0.47
CA LEU A 164 6.60 11.69 1.10
C LEU A 164 6.28 13.09 0.54
N GLY A 165 5.00 13.49 0.61
CA GLY A 165 4.56 14.84 0.29
C GLY A 165 3.75 14.96 -1.00
N PRO A 166 3.68 16.17 -1.60
CA PRO A 166 2.94 16.40 -2.83
C PRO A 166 3.42 15.51 -3.98
N ALA A 167 2.47 15.02 -4.78
CA ALA A 167 2.77 14.19 -5.93
C ALA A 167 1.72 14.37 -7.03
N VAL A 168 2.08 13.93 -8.24
CA VAL A 168 1.20 13.89 -9.39
C VAL A 168 0.90 12.45 -9.74
N LEU A 169 -0.37 12.07 -9.68
CA LEU A 169 -0.88 10.79 -10.17
C LEU A 169 -1.35 10.97 -11.61
N ARG A 170 -0.83 10.17 -12.55
CA ARG A 170 -1.33 10.12 -13.92
C ARG A 170 -1.95 8.75 -14.17
N VAL A 171 -3.21 8.74 -14.61
CA VAL A 171 -3.91 7.52 -15.00
C VAL A 171 -3.94 7.48 -16.53
N TYR A 172 -3.33 6.45 -17.10
CA TYR A 172 -3.35 6.25 -18.55
C TYR A 172 -4.68 5.58 -18.92
N ASP A 173 -5.27 6.02 -20.03
CA ASP A 173 -6.43 5.32 -20.57
C ASP A 173 -5.93 4.00 -21.17
N GLU A 174 -6.69 2.92 -21.03
CA GLU A 174 -6.44 1.75 -21.87
C GLU A 174 -6.69 2.15 -23.34
N PRO A 175 -5.84 1.68 -24.28
CA PRO A 175 -6.10 1.88 -25.71
C PRO A 175 -7.38 1.18 -26.16
#